data_AF-A0A7W0JMX4-F1
#
_entry.id   AF-A0A7W0JMX4-F1
#
_cell.length_a   1.000
_cell.length_b   1.000
_cell.length_c   1.000
_cell.angle_alpha   90.00
_cell.angle_beta   90.00
_cell.angle_gamma   90.00
#
_symmetry.space_group_name_H-M   'P 1'
#
loop_
_entity.id
_entity.type
_entity.pdbx_description
1 polymer ?
#
loop_
_entity_poly.entity_id
_entity_poly.type
_entity_poly.pdbx_seq_one_letter_code
_entity_poly.pdbx_strand_id
1 'polypeptide(L)'
;MGRLLWDNLKDFPGEVVPISRSANIDGTTAYADLADAPGQIDLVVVGVPAERVLDTIRSAAAKRVRAAVVLSAGFAEIGADGGRLQDEVVAAARAGGVRLVGPNCFGVQNCDLPLNASIAPGAPKGDDRGGISLVTQSGSYGMAVHALGLDEAMPFAKVYAAGNKSEISDAETLAYLRQDPATRVICLLLESITDPREFFAEACRTTAVKPVIAAVTGRSAAGKRAAVSHTAALASDTAIRDAALAQAGVVRASSGLAMLDAAKLLS
;
A
#
# COMPACT_ATOMS: atom_id res chain seq x y z
N MET A 1 -10.47 14.05 -5.96
CA MET A 1 -9.80 12.75 -6.16
C MET A 1 -9.57 12.44 -7.64
N GLY A 2 -10.61 12.24 -8.47
CA GLY A 2 -10.44 11.85 -9.88
C GLY A 2 -9.47 12.72 -10.70
N ARG A 3 -9.53 14.05 -10.58
CA ARG A 3 -8.59 14.96 -11.26
C ARG A 3 -7.12 14.73 -10.86
N LEU A 4 -6.87 14.55 -9.57
CA LEU A 4 -5.53 14.27 -9.04
C LEU A 4 -4.98 12.95 -9.60
N LEU A 5 -5.80 11.90 -9.62
CA LEU A 5 -5.39 10.61 -10.17
C LEU A 5 -5.07 10.70 -11.66
N TRP A 6 -5.88 11.45 -12.41
CA TRP A 6 -5.59 11.72 -13.82
C TRP A 6 -4.26 12.46 -13.99
N ASP A 7 -4.04 13.54 -13.25
CA ASP A 7 -2.79 14.30 -13.34
C ASP A 7 -1.57 13.46 -12.93
N ASN A 8 -1.73 12.51 -12.02
CA ASN A 8 -0.68 11.59 -11.59
C ASN A 8 -0.39 10.45 -12.58
N LEU A 9 -1.37 10.02 -13.37
CA LEU A 9 -1.28 8.83 -14.20
C LEU A 9 -1.18 9.13 -15.69
N LYS A 10 -1.62 10.30 -16.18
CA LYS A 10 -1.65 10.61 -17.62
C LYS A 10 -0.31 10.48 -18.35
N ASP A 11 0.80 10.61 -17.62
CA ASP A 11 2.16 10.49 -18.13
C ASP A 11 2.78 9.10 -17.86
N PHE A 12 1.99 8.14 -17.37
CA PHE A 12 2.42 6.75 -17.21
C PHE A 12 2.79 6.18 -18.59
N PRO A 13 3.90 5.42 -18.72
CA PRO A 13 4.37 4.91 -20.00
C PRO A 13 3.46 3.88 -20.67
N GLY A 14 2.51 3.29 -19.92
CA GLY A 14 1.49 2.40 -20.47
C GLY A 14 0.19 3.13 -20.81
N GLU A 15 -0.80 2.39 -21.30
CA GLU A 15 -2.12 2.95 -21.61
C GLU A 15 -2.87 3.33 -20.32
N VAL A 16 -3.48 4.52 -20.32
CA VAL A 16 -4.30 5.01 -19.20
C VAL A 16 -5.70 5.32 -19.70
N VAL A 17 -6.67 4.58 -19.17
CA VAL A 17 -8.08 4.66 -19.59
C VAL A 17 -8.93 5.29 -18.46
N PRO A 18 -9.44 6.52 -18.64
CA PRO A 18 -10.29 7.15 -17.65
C PRO A 18 -11.70 6.56 -17.63
N ILE A 19 -12.16 6.13 -16.45
CA ILE A 19 -13.55 5.73 -16.20
C ILE A 19 -14.26 6.87 -15.46
N SER A 20 -15.18 7.55 -16.13
CA SER A 20 -15.83 8.77 -15.64
C SER A 20 -17.18 9.02 -16.30
N ARG A 21 -18.03 9.81 -15.65
CA ARG A 21 -19.27 10.31 -16.25
C ARG A 21 -19.01 11.32 -17.37
N SER A 22 -17.87 11.99 -17.36
CA SER A 22 -17.45 12.84 -18.47
C SER A 22 -17.01 11.97 -19.63
N ALA A 23 -17.42 12.30 -20.86
CA ALA A 23 -17.01 11.56 -22.06
C ALA A 23 -15.54 11.82 -22.49
N ASN A 24 -14.92 12.88 -21.96
CA ASN A 24 -13.55 13.27 -22.26
C ASN A 24 -12.85 13.84 -21.02
N ILE A 25 -11.57 13.52 -20.85
CA ILE A 25 -10.69 14.10 -19.83
C ILE A 25 -9.37 14.50 -20.50
N ASP A 26 -9.06 15.80 -20.52
CA ASP A 26 -7.85 16.38 -21.13
C ASP A 26 -7.54 15.82 -22.54
N GLY A 27 -8.56 15.70 -23.40
CA GLY A 27 -8.41 15.20 -24.76
C GLY A 27 -8.48 13.68 -24.90
N THR A 28 -8.53 12.93 -23.79
CA THR A 28 -8.63 11.46 -23.79
C THR A 28 -10.08 11.01 -23.64
N THR A 29 -10.52 10.05 -24.46
CA THR A 29 -11.84 9.42 -24.34
C THR A 29 -12.01 8.75 -22.99
N ALA A 30 -13.10 9.08 -22.30
CA ALA A 30 -13.47 8.48 -21.03
C ALA A 30 -14.74 7.65 -21.17
N TYR A 31 -14.80 6.55 -20.41
CA TYR A 31 -15.86 5.56 -20.46
C TYR A 31 -16.73 5.65 -19.21
N ALA A 32 -18.05 5.52 -19.35
CA ALA A 32 -18.97 5.60 -18.23
C ALA A 32 -18.82 4.42 -17.26
N ASP A 33 -18.55 3.23 -17.81
CA ASP A 33 -18.27 2.02 -17.07
C ASP A 33 -16.95 1.37 -17.51
N LEU A 34 -16.33 0.65 -16.59
CA LEU A 34 -15.15 -0.15 -16.88
C LEU A 34 -15.44 -1.21 -17.95
N ALA A 35 -16.65 -1.78 -17.96
CA ALA A 35 -17.10 -2.76 -18.96
C ALA A 35 -16.97 -2.25 -20.39
N ASP A 36 -17.14 -0.94 -20.62
CA ASP A 36 -17.09 -0.32 -21.95
C ASP A 36 -15.66 0.01 -22.41
N ALA A 37 -14.69 0.04 -21.50
CA ALA A 37 -13.30 0.33 -21.83
C ALA A 37 -12.71 -0.74 -22.78
N PRO A 38 -12.04 -0.36 -23.88
CA PRO A 38 -11.43 -1.33 -24.78
C PRO A 38 -10.19 -1.97 -24.15
N GLY A 39 -9.77 -3.10 -24.72
CA GLY A 39 -8.51 -3.75 -24.38
C GLY A 39 -8.50 -4.50 -23.05
N GLN A 40 -7.32 -5.01 -22.70
CA GLN A 40 -7.06 -5.67 -21.43
C GLN A 40 -6.63 -4.63 -20.40
N ILE A 41 -7.24 -4.67 -19.22
CA ILE A 41 -6.91 -3.77 -18.11
C ILE A 41 -6.18 -4.56 -17.03
N ASP A 42 -4.93 -4.21 -16.74
CA ASP A 42 -4.12 -4.92 -15.75
C ASP A 42 -4.32 -4.41 -14.33
N LEU A 43 -4.59 -3.10 -14.19
CA LEU A 43 -4.74 -2.40 -12.91
C LEU A 43 -5.92 -1.42 -12.96
N VAL A 44 -6.76 -1.44 -11.92
CA VAL A 44 -7.82 -0.42 -11.72
C VAL A 44 -7.53 0.40 -10.48
N VAL A 45 -7.50 1.73 -10.61
CA VAL A 45 -7.34 2.66 -9.47
C VAL A 45 -8.71 3.24 -9.12
N VAL A 46 -9.23 2.87 -7.95
CA VAL A 46 -10.61 3.15 -7.53
C VAL A 46 -10.66 4.35 -6.60
N GLY A 47 -11.29 5.42 -7.07
CA GLY A 47 -11.54 6.66 -6.33
C GLY A 47 -13.01 7.09 -6.31
N VAL A 48 -13.93 6.13 -6.21
CA VAL A 48 -15.40 6.35 -6.13
C VAL A 48 -15.91 6.22 -4.69
N PRO A 49 -17.12 6.71 -4.35
CA PRO A 49 -17.71 6.49 -3.02
C PRO A 49 -17.75 5.01 -2.61
N ALA A 50 -17.65 4.72 -1.31
CA ALA A 50 -17.53 3.37 -0.76
C ALA A 50 -18.62 2.41 -1.26
N GLU A 51 -19.86 2.89 -1.30
CA GLU A 51 -21.03 2.14 -1.75
C GLU A 51 -20.96 1.68 -3.21
N ARG A 52 -20.10 2.31 -4.03
CA ARG A 52 -19.89 1.93 -5.43
C ARG A 52 -18.68 1.01 -5.64
N VAL A 53 -17.86 0.79 -4.61
CA VAL A 53 -16.62 0.01 -4.75
C VAL A 53 -16.91 -1.45 -5.05
N LEU A 54 -17.92 -2.06 -4.41
CA LEU A 54 -18.28 -3.45 -4.66
C LEU A 54 -18.62 -3.71 -6.14
N ASP A 55 -19.47 -2.86 -6.73
CA ASP A 55 -19.83 -2.98 -8.14
C ASP A 55 -18.62 -2.71 -9.05
N THR A 56 -17.75 -1.78 -8.68
CA THR A 56 -16.50 -1.52 -9.42
C THR A 56 -15.60 -2.76 -9.43
N ILE A 57 -15.44 -3.44 -8.29
CA ILE A 57 -14.63 -4.66 -8.18
C ILE A 57 -15.26 -5.83 -8.95
N ARG A 58 -16.59 -5.95 -8.95
CA ARG A 58 -17.29 -6.94 -9.79
C ARG A 58 -17.07 -6.70 -11.28
N SER A 59 -17.12 -5.44 -11.72
CA SER A 59 -16.82 -5.08 -13.12
C SER A 59 -15.36 -5.39 -13.46
N ALA A 60 -14.42 -5.09 -12.56
CA ALA A 60 -13.00 -5.44 -12.72
C ALA A 60 -12.78 -6.96 -12.82
N ALA A 61 -13.45 -7.74 -11.97
CA ALA A 61 -13.44 -9.21 -12.03
C ALA A 61 -13.99 -9.74 -13.36
N ALA A 62 -15.11 -9.19 -13.84
CA ALA A 62 -15.70 -9.58 -15.13
C ALA A 62 -14.75 -9.32 -16.31
N LYS A 63 -13.92 -8.27 -16.23
CA LYS A 63 -12.86 -7.98 -17.21
C LYS A 63 -11.53 -8.68 -16.95
N ARG A 64 -11.46 -9.55 -15.92
CA ARG A 64 -10.24 -10.28 -15.53
C ARG A 64 -9.07 -9.35 -15.20
N VAL A 65 -9.36 -8.21 -14.57
CA VAL A 65 -8.33 -7.30 -14.06
C VAL A 65 -7.50 -8.03 -13.00
N ARG A 66 -6.17 -7.86 -13.03
CA ARG A 66 -5.29 -8.58 -12.10
C ARG A 66 -5.30 -7.96 -10.69
N ALA A 67 -5.34 -6.64 -10.61
CA ALA A 67 -5.31 -5.94 -9.33
C ALA A 67 -6.15 -4.66 -9.32
N ALA A 68 -6.62 -4.28 -8.13
CA ALA A 68 -7.28 -3.01 -7.86
C ALA A 68 -6.65 -2.28 -6.68
N VAL A 69 -6.45 -0.97 -6.82
CA VAL A 69 -6.02 -0.07 -5.74
C VAL A 69 -7.25 0.72 -5.27
N VAL A 70 -7.76 0.41 -4.10
CA VAL A 70 -8.96 1.05 -3.54
C VAL A 70 -8.55 2.16 -2.57
N LEU A 71 -8.59 3.40 -3.07
CA LEU A 71 -8.22 4.59 -2.29
C LEU A 71 -9.34 5.01 -1.33
N SER A 72 -10.58 4.69 -1.69
CA SER A 72 -11.78 5.11 -0.98
C SER A 72 -11.82 4.66 0.48
N ALA A 73 -12.16 5.59 1.37
CA ALA A 73 -12.54 5.31 2.76
C ALA A 73 -14.03 4.95 2.87
N GLY A 74 -14.51 4.63 4.07
CA GLY A 74 -15.87 4.19 4.39
C GLY A 74 -16.00 2.69 4.72
N PHE A 75 -14.92 2.04 5.15
CA PHE A 75 -14.85 0.59 5.35
C PHE A 75 -14.64 0.21 6.83
N ALA A 76 -13.83 -0.80 7.14
CA ALA A 76 -13.66 -1.31 8.51
C ALA A 76 -13.22 -0.25 9.53
N GLU A 77 -12.62 0.86 9.08
CA GLU A 77 -12.24 1.98 9.93
C GLU A 77 -13.42 2.77 10.51
N ILE A 78 -14.62 2.68 9.91
CA ILE A 78 -15.81 3.41 10.38
C ILE A 78 -16.77 2.57 11.22
N GLY A 79 -16.50 1.27 11.41
CA GLY A 79 -17.29 0.39 12.28
C GLY A 79 -17.80 -0.88 11.58
N ALA A 80 -18.79 -1.53 12.19
CA ALA A 80 -19.26 -2.86 11.78
C ALA A 80 -19.85 -2.90 10.36
N ASP A 81 -20.68 -1.90 10.00
CA ASP A 81 -21.28 -1.84 8.65
C ASP A 81 -20.22 -1.65 7.56
N GLY A 82 -19.24 -0.79 7.80
CA GLY A 82 -18.11 -0.62 6.89
C GLY A 82 -17.21 -1.85 6.83
N GLY A 83 -17.06 -2.57 7.95
CA GLY A 83 -16.38 -3.88 8.00
C GLY A 83 -17.07 -4.91 7.12
N ARG A 84 -18.40 -5.02 7.20
CA ARG A 84 -19.18 -5.92 6.34
C ARG A 84 -19.03 -5.57 4.86
N LEU A 85 -19.08 -4.29 4.51
CA LEU A 85 -18.84 -3.86 3.13
C LEU A 85 -17.41 -4.23 2.66
N GLN A 86 -16.41 -4.10 3.53
CA GLN A 86 -15.05 -4.51 3.22
C GLN A 86 -14.97 -6.01 2.93
N ASP A 87 -15.59 -6.85 3.76
CA ASP A 87 -15.61 -8.30 3.59
C ASP A 87 -16.30 -8.70 2.29
N GLU A 88 -17.41 -8.03 1.94
CA GLU A 88 -18.11 -8.23 0.66
C GLU A 88 -17.22 -7.87 -0.54
N VAL A 89 -16.48 -6.77 -0.45
CA VAL A 89 -15.53 -6.33 -1.49
C VAL A 89 -14.38 -7.32 -1.65
N VAL A 90 -13.76 -7.75 -0.54
CA VAL A 90 -12.66 -8.73 -0.56
C VAL A 90 -13.13 -10.08 -1.10
N ALA A 91 -14.32 -10.53 -0.70
CA ALA A 91 -14.90 -11.76 -1.21
C ALA A 91 -15.14 -11.70 -2.72
N ALA A 92 -15.68 -10.59 -3.23
CA ALA A 92 -15.87 -10.38 -4.67
C ALA A 92 -14.54 -10.34 -5.43
N ALA A 93 -13.52 -9.65 -4.88
CA ALA A 93 -12.18 -9.60 -5.47
C ALA A 93 -11.57 -11.00 -5.58
N ARG A 94 -11.58 -11.78 -4.49
CA ARG A 94 -11.06 -13.16 -4.45
C ARG A 94 -11.79 -14.09 -5.41
N ALA A 95 -13.11 -14.05 -5.45
CA ALA A 95 -13.92 -14.85 -6.38
C ALA A 95 -13.61 -14.53 -7.85
N GLY A 96 -13.28 -13.27 -8.14
CA GLY A 96 -12.89 -12.79 -9.46
C GLY A 96 -11.41 -12.94 -9.83
N GLY A 97 -10.56 -13.39 -8.89
CA GLY A 97 -9.11 -13.44 -9.09
C GLY A 97 -8.43 -12.06 -9.09
N VAL A 98 -9.08 -11.03 -8.54
CA VAL A 98 -8.53 -9.67 -8.44
C VAL A 98 -7.79 -9.51 -7.11
N ARG A 99 -6.51 -9.14 -7.14
CA ARG A 99 -5.75 -8.77 -5.92
C ARG A 99 -6.11 -7.35 -5.48
N LEU A 100 -6.11 -7.07 -4.17
CA LEU A 100 -6.62 -5.79 -3.66
C LEU A 100 -5.61 -5.06 -2.76
N VAL A 101 -5.30 -3.82 -3.12
CA VAL A 101 -4.60 -2.86 -2.25
C VAL A 101 -5.64 -1.96 -1.59
N GLY A 102 -5.53 -1.76 -0.27
CA GLY A 102 -6.51 -1.00 0.51
C GLY A 102 -7.55 -1.88 1.20
N PRO A 103 -8.81 -1.40 1.36
CA PRO A 103 -9.28 -0.05 1.01
C PRO A 103 -8.71 1.03 1.96
N ASN A 104 -9.25 2.26 1.88
CA ASN A 104 -8.88 3.38 2.74
C ASN A 104 -7.36 3.62 2.77
N CYS A 105 -6.78 3.74 1.58
CA CYS A 105 -5.33 3.74 1.44
C CYS A 105 -4.83 5.00 0.74
N PHE A 106 -3.57 5.33 0.99
CA PHE A 106 -2.89 6.37 0.21
C PHE A 106 -2.67 5.92 -1.23
N GLY A 107 -2.44 4.62 -1.42
CA GLY A 107 -2.21 4.01 -2.73
C GLY A 107 -0.80 3.46 -2.88
N VAL A 108 -0.36 3.33 -4.13
CA VAL A 108 0.95 2.78 -4.48
C VAL A 108 1.70 3.71 -5.44
N GLN A 109 3.00 3.83 -5.22
CA GLN A 109 3.94 4.48 -6.13
C GLN A 109 5.04 3.50 -6.49
N ASN A 110 5.33 3.40 -7.79
CA ASN A 110 6.50 2.72 -8.32
C ASN A 110 7.33 3.78 -9.06
N CYS A 111 8.60 3.92 -8.68
CA CYS A 111 9.50 4.93 -9.23
C CYS A 111 10.40 4.38 -10.35
N ASP A 112 10.57 3.05 -10.45
CA ASP A 112 11.28 2.38 -11.55
C ASP A 112 10.41 2.26 -12.82
N LEU A 113 9.14 1.92 -12.63
CA LEU A 113 8.07 2.05 -13.61
C LEU A 113 7.18 3.19 -13.10
N PRO A 114 7.28 4.43 -13.64
CA PRO A 114 6.77 5.67 -13.03
C PRO A 114 5.23 5.70 -12.93
N LEU A 115 4.71 4.91 -12.00
CA LEU A 115 3.30 4.71 -11.71
C LEU A 115 3.00 5.42 -10.40
N ASN A 116 2.12 6.41 -10.45
CA ASN A 116 1.61 7.09 -9.26
C ASN A 116 0.11 6.83 -9.09
N ALA A 117 -0.23 5.65 -8.58
CA ALA A 117 -1.61 5.28 -8.23
C ALA A 117 -1.90 5.65 -6.78
N SER A 118 -1.70 6.94 -6.43
CA SER A 118 -1.85 7.44 -5.07
C SER A 118 -2.55 8.79 -4.98
N ILE A 119 -2.84 9.21 -3.74
CA ILE A 119 -3.46 10.48 -3.39
C ILE A 119 -2.45 11.63 -3.16
N ALA A 120 -1.18 11.46 -3.55
CA ALA A 120 -0.19 12.54 -3.53
C ALA A 120 0.20 12.99 -4.94
N PRO A 121 0.37 14.30 -5.16
CA PRO A 121 0.77 14.85 -6.45
C PRO A 121 2.23 14.53 -6.77
N GLY A 122 2.47 14.05 -7.99
CA GLY A 122 3.82 13.74 -8.46
C GLY A 122 4.39 12.44 -7.88
N ALA A 123 5.49 11.99 -8.45
CA ALA A 123 6.20 10.79 -8.00
C ALA A 123 7.64 11.15 -7.64
N PRO A 124 8.21 10.58 -6.57
CA PRO A 124 9.66 10.62 -6.38
C PRO A 124 10.36 10.02 -7.61
N LYS A 125 11.57 10.49 -7.90
CA LYS A 125 12.38 9.89 -8.97
C LYS A 125 13.08 8.64 -8.42
N GLY A 126 13.08 7.58 -9.21
CA GLY A 126 13.92 6.42 -8.94
C GLY A 126 15.42 6.76 -9.09
N ASP A 127 16.27 5.87 -8.60
CA ASP A 127 17.71 5.85 -8.84
C ASP A 127 18.05 4.52 -9.53
N ASP A 128 18.86 4.55 -10.58
CA ASP A 128 19.29 3.35 -11.33
C ASP A 128 20.05 2.35 -10.44
N ARG A 129 20.57 2.79 -9.29
CA ARG A 129 21.26 1.95 -8.29
C ARG A 129 20.29 1.27 -7.32
N GLY A 130 18.98 1.49 -7.47
CA GLY A 130 17.95 1.08 -6.54
C GLY A 130 17.79 2.05 -5.38
N GLY A 131 16.70 1.89 -4.64
CA GLY A 131 16.27 2.83 -3.61
C GLY A 131 15.50 2.19 -2.47
N ILE A 132 14.80 3.04 -1.73
CA ILE A 132 14.09 2.68 -0.53
C ILE A 132 12.67 2.28 -0.89
N SER A 133 12.22 1.13 -0.38
CA SER A 133 10.82 0.72 -0.47
C SER A 133 10.13 0.89 0.87
N LEU A 134 9.16 1.79 0.93
CA LEU A 134 8.35 2.02 2.12
C LEU A 134 7.07 1.18 2.06
N VAL A 135 6.82 0.42 3.13
CA VAL A 135 5.56 -0.27 3.41
C VAL A 135 4.94 0.38 4.63
N THR A 136 3.73 0.90 4.52
CA THR A 136 3.02 1.55 5.62
C THR A 136 1.52 1.26 5.61
N GLN A 137 0.91 1.17 6.80
CA GLN A 137 -0.55 1.19 6.94
C GLN A 137 -1.10 2.61 7.00
N SER A 138 -0.31 3.54 7.51
CA SER A 138 -0.73 4.92 7.70
C SER A 138 -0.61 5.70 6.39
N GLY A 139 -1.74 6.16 5.88
CA GLY A 139 -1.78 7.04 4.70
C GLY A 139 -1.15 8.41 4.94
N SER A 140 -1.27 8.96 6.16
CA SER A 140 -0.63 10.23 6.51
C SER A 140 0.90 10.11 6.55
N TYR A 141 1.43 8.99 7.01
CA TYR A 141 2.87 8.71 6.86
C TYR A 141 3.26 8.49 5.41
N GLY A 142 2.45 7.78 4.60
CA GLY A 142 2.69 7.67 3.16
C GLY A 142 2.87 9.05 2.51
N MET A 143 1.98 9.98 2.83
CA MET A 143 2.05 11.37 2.33
C MET A 143 3.24 12.15 2.89
N ALA A 144 3.56 12.02 4.18
CA ALA A 144 4.71 12.68 4.79
C ALA A 144 6.04 12.19 4.18
N VAL A 145 6.18 10.88 3.99
CA VAL A 145 7.39 10.31 3.38
C VAL A 145 7.49 10.66 1.90
N HIS A 146 6.37 10.68 1.18
CA HIS A 146 6.33 11.19 -0.18
C HIS A 146 6.84 12.64 -0.26
N ALA A 147 6.35 13.54 0.60
CA ALA A 147 6.80 14.93 0.66
C ALA A 147 8.32 15.04 0.97
N LEU A 148 8.81 14.28 1.96
CA LEU A 148 10.24 14.21 2.25
C LEU A 148 11.05 13.69 1.06
N GLY A 149 10.52 12.75 0.29
CA GLY A 149 11.15 12.24 -0.93
C GLY A 149 11.34 13.30 -2.00
N LEU A 150 10.37 14.19 -2.16
CA LEU A 150 10.47 15.33 -3.08
C LEU A 150 11.43 16.40 -2.56
N ASP A 151 11.33 16.75 -1.27
CA ASP A 151 12.10 17.85 -0.67
C ASP A 151 13.58 17.52 -0.49
N GLU A 152 13.91 16.28 -0.14
CA GLU A 152 15.28 15.84 0.15
C GLU A 152 15.90 14.97 -0.96
N ALA A 153 15.22 14.80 -2.10
CA ALA A 153 15.64 13.93 -3.20
C ALA A 153 15.98 12.50 -2.74
N MET A 154 15.23 11.98 -1.77
CA MET A 154 15.44 10.64 -1.22
C MET A 154 15.10 9.60 -2.30
N PRO A 155 15.99 8.63 -2.60
CA PRO A 155 15.79 7.70 -3.70
C PRO A 155 14.77 6.64 -3.30
N PHE A 156 13.49 6.88 -3.53
CA PHE A 156 12.47 5.87 -3.35
C PHE A 156 12.42 4.95 -4.57
N ALA A 157 12.34 3.66 -4.32
CA ALA A 157 11.98 2.67 -5.33
C ALA A 157 10.46 2.53 -5.37
N LYS A 158 9.84 2.31 -4.20
CA LYS A 158 8.40 2.02 -4.10
C LYS A 158 7.82 2.61 -2.82
N VAL A 159 6.58 3.11 -2.90
CA VAL A 159 5.78 3.48 -1.73
C VAL A 159 4.50 2.65 -1.78
N TYR A 160 4.33 1.77 -0.80
CA TYR A 160 3.15 0.93 -0.63
C TYR A 160 2.47 1.32 0.68
N ALA A 161 1.40 2.09 0.58
CA ALA A 161 0.68 2.63 1.73
C ALA A 161 -0.77 2.13 1.74
N ALA A 162 -0.94 0.91 2.24
CA ALA A 162 -2.08 0.04 1.94
C ALA A 162 -3.28 0.15 2.89
N GLY A 163 -3.30 1.15 3.77
CA GLY A 163 -4.47 1.45 4.59
C GLY A 163 -4.90 0.26 5.45
N ASN A 164 -6.12 -0.21 5.22
CA ASN A 164 -6.72 -1.31 5.99
C ASN A 164 -6.03 -2.67 5.78
N LYS A 165 -5.18 -2.85 4.74
CA LYS A 165 -4.49 -4.12 4.40
C LYS A 165 -5.43 -5.33 4.42
N SER A 166 -6.50 -5.26 3.62
CA SER A 166 -7.59 -6.25 3.70
C SER A 166 -7.36 -7.55 2.93
N GLU A 167 -6.37 -7.61 2.03
CA GLU A 167 -6.13 -8.77 1.17
C GLU A 167 -4.66 -9.16 1.07
N ILE A 168 -3.79 -8.25 0.62
CA ILE A 168 -2.35 -8.51 0.49
C ILE A 168 -1.68 -8.46 1.86
N SER A 169 -0.96 -9.53 2.22
CA SER A 169 -0.25 -9.64 3.50
C SER A 169 1.10 -8.91 3.51
N ASP A 170 1.60 -8.67 4.71
CA ASP A 170 2.96 -8.13 4.91
C ASP A 170 4.04 -9.11 4.43
N ALA A 171 3.78 -10.42 4.57
CA ALA A 171 4.67 -11.47 4.09
C ALA A 171 4.76 -11.49 2.55
N GLU A 172 3.64 -11.42 1.84
CA GLU A 172 3.64 -11.32 0.37
C GLU A 172 4.36 -10.06 -0.11
N THR A 173 4.16 -8.94 0.60
CA THR A 173 4.85 -7.69 0.28
C THR A 173 6.36 -7.83 0.45
N LEU A 174 6.83 -8.43 1.55
CA LEU A 174 8.25 -8.72 1.75
C LEU A 174 8.80 -9.68 0.69
N ALA A 175 8.07 -10.73 0.35
CA ALA A 175 8.49 -11.71 -0.66
C ALA A 175 8.71 -11.07 -2.03
N TYR A 176 7.85 -10.12 -2.40
CA TYR A 176 7.98 -9.30 -3.61
C TYR A 176 9.21 -8.39 -3.52
N LEU A 177 9.32 -7.57 -2.47
CA LEU A 177 10.40 -6.59 -2.33
C LEU A 177 11.78 -7.25 -2.15
N ARG A 178 11.85 -8.46 -1.61
CA ARG A 178 13.08 -9.27 -1.54
C ARG A 178 13.65 -9.53 -2.94
N GLN A 179 12.80 -9.73 -3.94
CA GLN A 179 13.19 -10.08 -5.31
C GLN A 179 13.29 -8.87 -6.23
N ASP A 180 12.71 -7.73 -5.84
CA ASP A 180 12.67 -6.54 -6.67
C ASP A 180 14.06 -5.87 -6.83
N PRO A 181 14.64 -5.78 -8.02
CA PRO A 181 15.98 -5.20 -8.19
C PRO A 181 16.04 -3.70 -7.87
N ALA A 182 14.91 -2.98 -7.97
CA ALA A 182 14.85 -1.56 -7.63
C ALA A 182 14.87 -1.33 -6.11
N THR A 183 14.40 -2.28 -5.29
CA THR A 183 14.49 -2.18 -3.82
C THR A 183 15.88 -2.55 -3.30
N ARG A 184 16.57 -1.59 -2.69
CA ARG A 184 17.82 -1.79 -1.97
C ARG A 184 17.62 -1.90 -0.46
N VAL A 185 16.73 -1.09 0.11
CA VAL A 185 16.40 -1.08 1.55
C VAL A 185 14.88 -1.14 1.71
N ILE A 186 14.39 -1.95 2.66
CA ILE A 186 12.97 -2.05 2.97
C ILE A 186 12.69 -1.35 4.30
N CYS A 187 11.75 -0.42 4.28
CA CYS A 187 11.25 0.28 5.46
C CYS A 187 9.82 -0.16 5.77
N LEU A 188 9.59 -0.70 6.96
CA LEU A 188 8.28 -1.17 7.42
C LEU A 188 7.76 -0.26 8.53
N LEU A 189 6.78 0.59 8.22
CA LEU A 189 6.03 1.35 9.22
C LEU A 189 4.69 0.69 9.48
N LEU A 190 4.67 -0.25 10.43
CA LEU A 190 3.52 -1.12 10.66
C LEU A 190 2.77 -0.72 11.92
N GLU A 191 1.45 -0.77 11.88
CA GLU A 191 0.57 -0.70 13.05
C GLU A 191 0.22 -2.10 13.55
N SER A 192 0.07 -3.04 12.63
CA SER A 192 -0.15 -4.47 12.88
C SER A 192 0.55 -5.32 11.82
N ILE A 193 0.89 -6.56 12.20
CA ILE A 193 1.45 -7.57 11.31
C ILE A 193 0.36 -8.60 11.00
N THR A 194 0.09 -8.79 9.72
CA THR A 194 -0.77 -9.86 9.20
C THR A 194 0.03 -11.17 9.16
N ASP A 195 -0.59 -12.28 9.60
CA ASP A 195 0.06 -13.58 9.79
C ASP A 195 1.50 -13.50 10.35
N PRO A 196 1.66 -13.28 11.66
CA PRO A 196 2.98 -13.08 12.27
C PRO A 196 3.98 -14.23 12.03
N ARG A 197 3.50 -15.47 11.82
CA ARG A 197 4.37 -16.63 11.57
C ARG A 197 4.93 -16.58 10.16
N GLU A 198 4.09 -16.33 9.17
CA GLU A 198 4.52 -16.20 7.79
C GLU A 198 5.41 -14.97 7.60
N PHE A 199 5.03 -13.85 8.23
CA PHE A 199 5.84 -12.64 8.25
C PHE A 199 7.24 -12.90 8.81
N PHE A 200 7.36 -13.58 9.95
CA PHE A 200 8.66 -13.91 10.53
C PHE A 200 9.51 -14.76 9.58
N ALA A 201 8.92 -15.79 8.97
CA ALA A 201 9.61 -16.67 8.05
C ALA A 201 10.09 -15.95 6.77
N GLU A 202 9.29 -15.03 6.22
CA GLU A 202 9.71 -14.20 5.08
C GLU A 202 10.72 -13.13 5.48
N ALA A 203 10.58 -12.52 6.67
CA ALA A 203 11.53 -11.54 7.19
C ALA A 203 12.93 -12.15 7.31
N CYS A 204 13.07 -13.36 7.89
CA CYS A 204 14.34 -14.09 7.92
C CYS A 204 14.96 -14.30 6.53
N ARG A 205 14.14 -14.64 5.53
CA ARG A 205 14.61 -14.83 4.15
C ARG A 205 15.01 -13.51 3.50
N THR A 206 14.33 -12.42 3.83
CA THR A 206 14.56 -11.09 3.26
C THR A 206 15.80 -10.44 3.84
N THR A 207 15.97 -10.46 5.16
CA THR A 207 17.11 -9.85 5.86
C THR A 207 18.44 -10.51 5.53
N ALA A 208 18.42 -11.77 5.07
CA ALA A 208 19.59 -12.46 4.55
C ALA A 208 20.18 -11.84 3.27
N VAL A 209 19.38 -11.05 2.53
CA VAL A 209 19.79 -10.48 1.22
C VAL A 209 19.59 -8.97 1.11
N LYS A 210 18.69 -8.38 1.91
CA LYS A 210 18.38 -6.94 1.89
C LYS A 210 18.14 -6.41 3.31
N PRO A 211 18.66 -5.23 3.66
CA PRO A 211 18.34 -4.60 4.93
C PRO A 211 16.84 -4.32 5.07
N VAL A 212 16.28 -4.69 6.22
CA VAL A 212 14.89 -4.39 6.60
C VAL A 212 14.92 -3.59 7.89
N ILE A 213 14.30 -2.41 7.88
CA ILE A 213 14.18 -1.53 9.04
C ILE A 213 12.70 -1.39 9.35
N ALA A 214 12.30 -1.60 10.61
CA ALA A 214 10.91 -1.51 11.04
C ALA A 214 10.71 -0.49 12.15
N ALA A 215 9.70 0.35 11.99
CA ALA A 215 9.13 1.18 13.05
C ALA A 215 7.69 0.72 13.29
N VAL A 216 7.44 0.07 14.42
CA VAL A 216 6.09 -0.40 14.77
C VAL A 216 5.40 0.66 15.63
N THR A 217 4.24 1.15 15.18
CA THR A 217 3.49 2.22 15.85
C THR A 217 2.22 1.67 16.52
N GLY A 218 2.13 1.76 17.84
CA GLY A 218 0.98 1.24 18.61
C GLY A 218 -0.22 2.19 18.68
N ARG A 219 -0.40 3.11 17.72
CA ARG A 219 -1.27 4.29 17.89
C ARG A 219 -2.69 4.17 17.30
N SER A 220 -3.01 3.09 16.60
CA SER A 220 -4.29 2.95 15.88
C SER A 220 -5.47 2.63 16.81
N ALA A 221 -6.71 2.80 16.34
CA ALA A 221 -7.90 2.41 17.10
C ALA A 221 -7.93 0.90 17.41
N ALA A 222 -7.34 0.06 16.56
CA ALA A 222 -7.14 -1.37 16.82
C ALA A 222 -6.06 -1.61 17.90
N GLY A 223 -4.95 -0.86 17.85
CA GLY A 223 -3.92 -0.85 18.90
C GLY A 223 -4.45 -0.35 20.25
N LYS A 224 -5.35 0.65 20.23
CA LYS A 224 -6.07 1.14 21.42
C LYS A 224 -7.09 0.13 21.95
N ARG A 225 -7.84 -0.57 21.10
CA ARG A 225 -8.78 -1.64 21.52
C ARG A 225 -8.05 -2.83 22.13
N ALA A 226 -6.92 -3.24 21.56
CA ALA A 226 -6.02 -4.22 22.19
C ALA A 226 -5.41 -3.67 23.49
N ALA A 227 -5.17 -2.36 23.57
CA ALA A 227 -4.60 -1.69 24.75
C ALA A 227 -5.48 -1.67 25.99
N VAL A 228 -6.79 -1.60 25.81
CA VAL A 228 -7.75 -1.41 26.91
C VAL A 228 -8.03 -2.70 27.68
N SER A 229 -7.73 -3.88 27.12
CA SER A 229 -8.14 -5.15 27.71
C SER A 229 -7.12 -5.80 28.67
N HIS A 230 -5.82 -5.51 28.59
CA HIS A 230 -4.82 -6.04 29.53
C HIS A 230 -3.47 -5.31 29.43
N THR A 231 -3.21 -4.31 30.26
CA THR A 231 -1.95 -3.51 30.25
C THR A 231 -0.67 -4.36 30.34
N ALA A 232 -0.70 -5.48 31.06
CA ALA A 232 0.42 -6.43 31.14
C ALA A 232 0.60 -7.25 29.84
N ALA A 233 -0.49 -7.56 29.12
CA ALA A 233 -0.45 -8.32 27.87
C ALA A 233 0.16 -7.49 26.72
N LEU A 234 -0.03 -6.18 26.68
CA LEU A 234 0.60 -5.32 25.65
C LEU A 234 2.11 -5.16 25.84
N ALA A 235 2.55 -5.10 27.10
CA ALA A 235 3.97 -5.06 27.40
C ALA A 235 4.65 -6.38 26.99
N SER A 236 4.00 -7.53 27.25
CA SER A 236 4.49 -8.83 26.76
C SER A 236 4.43 -8.94 25.24
N ASP A 237 3.39 -8.43 24.58
CA ASP A 237 3.24 -8.49 23.13
C ASP A 237 4.31 -7.64 22.42
N THR A 238 4.61 -6.46 22.98
CA THR A 238 5.70 -5.61 22.49
C THR A 238 7.07 -6.29 22.61
N ALA A 239 7.37 -6.90 23.76
CA ALA A 239 8.65 -7.58 23.97
C ALA A 239 8.81 -8.80 23.06
N ILE A 240 7.77 -9.63 22.87
CA ILE A 240 7.89 -10.79 21.99
C ILE A 240 8.00 -10.35 20.53
N ARG A 241 7.26 -9.31 20.12
CA ARG A 241 7.35 -8.76 18.76
C ARG A 241 8.75 -8.22 18.49
N ASP A 242 9.30 -7.41 19.40
CA ASP A 242 10.62 -6.82 19.22
C ASP A 242 11.72 -7.89 19.21
N ALA A 243 11.59 -8.93 20.05
CA ALA A 243 12.48 -10.10 20.03
C ALA A 243 12.36 -10.90 18.72
N ALA A 244 11.15 -11.12 18.21
CA ALA A 244 10.92 -11.81 16.94
C ALA A 244 11.49 -11.02 15.75
N LEU A 245 11.30 -9.70 15.73
CA LEU A 245 11.91 -8.83 14.70
C LEU A 245 13.44 -8.91 14.76
N ALA A 246 14.03 -8.85 15.95
CA ALA A 246 15.48 -8.97 16.12
C ALA A 246 16.00 -10.35 15.67
N GLN A 247 15.31 -11.44 16.03
CA GLN A 247 15.64 -12.80 15.58
C GLN A 247 15.53 -12.96 14.07
N ALA A 248 14.60 -12.26 13.44
CA ALA A 248 14.46 -12.23 11.98
C ALA A 248 15.49 -11.34 11.29
N GLY A 249 16.40 -10.67 12.01
CA GLY A 249 17.39 -9.75 11.47
C GLY A 249 16.84 -8.37 11.08
N VAL A 250 15.61 -8.04 11.50
CA VAL A 250 14.99 -6.74 11.23
C VAL A 250 15.52 -5.70 12.21
N VAL A 251 16.02 -4.58 11.68
CA VAL A 251 16.50 -3.46 12.49
C VAL A 251 15.32 -2.66 13.01
N ARG A 252 15.16 -2.60 14.33
CA ARG A 252 14.07 -1.83 14.95
C ARG A 252 14.46 -0.35 15.10
N ALA A 253 13.69 0.54 14.48
CA ALA A 253 13.81 1.99 14.64
C ALA A 253 12.85 2.53 15.71
N SER A 254 13.29 3.57 16.43
CA SER A 254 12.50 4.21 17.51
C SER A 254 11.35 5.07 16.99
N SER A 255 11.46 5.57 15.76
CA SER A 255 10.44 6.38 15.10
C SER A 255 10.52 6.21 13.57
N GLY A 256 9.49 6.65 12.86
CA GLY A 256 9.51 6.70 11.40
C GLY A 256 10.65 7.58 10.86
N LEU A 257 10.98 8.70 11.52
CA LEU A 257 12.11 9.54 11.11
C LEU A 257 13.45 8.81 11.27
N ALA A 258 13.69 8.20 12.44
CA ALA A 258 14.90 7.43 12.67
C ALA A 258 15.04 6.24 11.68
N MET A 259 13.93 5.66 11.25
CA MET A 259 13.91 4.63 10.21
C MET A 259 14.38 5.17 8.87
N LEU A 260 13.87 6.34 8.44
CA LEU A 260 14.26 6.96 7.17
C LEU A 260 15.71 7.44 7.20
N ASP A 261 16.18 8.00 8.31
CA ASP A 261 17.59 8.41 8.48
C ASP A 261 18.53 7.21 8.36
N ALA A 262 18.20 6.09 9.00
CA ALA A 262 18.97 4.85 8.86
C ALA A 262 18.90 4.30 7.43
N ALA A 263 17.75 4.41 6.76
CA ALA A 263 17.59 3.94 5.39
C ALA A 263 18.47 4.73 4.41
N LYS A 264 18.59 6.06 4.57
CA LYS A 264 19.47 6.91 3.75
C LYS A 264 20.94 6.49 3.81
N LEU A 265 21.41 5.98 4.96
CA LEU A 265 22.79 5.50 5.11
C LEU A 265 23.04 4.15 4.42
N LEU A 266 21.97 3.39 4.16
CA LEU A 266 22.03 2.05 3.60
C LEU A 266 21.68 2.00 2.10
N SER A 267 20.92 3.00 1.61
CA SER A 267 20.55 3.19 0.20
C SER A 267 21.70 3.74 -0.62
#